data_AF-A0A3E2MXN4-F1
#
_entry.id   AF-A0A3E2MXN4-F1
#
_cell.length_a   1.000
_cell.length_b   1.000
_cell.length_c   1.000
_cell.angle_alpha   90.00
_cell.angle_beta   90.00
_cell.angle_gamma   90.00
#
_symmetry.space_group_name_H-M   'P 1'
#
loop_
_entity.id
_entity.type
_entity.pdbx_description
1 polymer ?
#
loop_
_entity_poly.entity_id
_entity_poly.type
_entity_poly.pdbx_seq_one_letter_code
_entity_poly.pdbx_strand_id
1 'polypeptide(L)'
;MVISADDAEPRDLLTTLVDAVLPLLRPYEFSLYMLLLRSTGFQGGEVRIGKRTIAAQLGKGTRSSRGSYLHITDKLNALASDGYIAVGDTTREGTRYRVLLPDQIPAVRELLAAQAAPSHGEPDYFNDTALRSELMDRDGWKCHYCGDAVTAANATLDHIIPQSRGGTNDPENLVTACLTCNSIKSGRTYEEAAPDILAALVRRKATVQGA
;
A
#
# COMPACT_ATOMS: atom_id res chain seq x y z
N MET A 1 -21.95 -20.85 10.89
CA MET A 1 -22.61 -19.63 10.41
C MET A 1 -21.99 -19.31 9.07
N VAL A 2 -22.71 -19.52 7.98
CA VAL A 2 -22.21 -19.33 6.62
C VAL A 2 -22.01 -17.83 6.44
N ILE A 3 -20.76 -17.38 6.28
CA ILE A 3 -20.47 -16.00 5.91
C ILE A 3 -20.90 -15.89 4.44
N SER A 4 -22.04 -15.25 4.21
CA SER A 4 -22.57 -14.99 2.87
C SER A 4 -21.56 -14.13 2.12
N ALA A 5 -21.25 -14.49 0.88
CA ALA A 5 -20.29 -13.79 0.03
C ALA A 5 -20.81 -12.45 -0.52
N ASP A 6 -21.91 -11.93 0.02
CA ASP A 6 -22.67 -10.79 -0.52
C ASP A 6 -22.51 -9.48 0.28
N ASP A 7 -21.71 -9.46 1.35
CA ASP A 7 -21.44 -8.24 2.15
C ASP A 7 -20.14 -7.52 1.73
N ALA A 8 -19.75 -7.61 0.45
CA ALA A 8 -18.76 -6.68 -0.08
C ALA A 8 -19.43 -5.32 -0.22
N GLU A 9 -19.24 -4.42 0.76
CA GLU A 9 -19.66 -3.02 0.61
C GLU A 9 -19.26 -2.52 -0.78
N PRO A 10 -20.14 -1.81 -1.51
CA PRO A 10 -19.80 -1.29 -2.82
C PRO A 10 -18.57 -0.41 -2.66
N ARG A 11 -17.39 -0.90 -3.07
CA ARG A 11 -16.14 -0.15 -2.97
C ARG A 11 -16.38 1.19 -3.64
N ASP A 12 -16.17 2.26 -2.89
CA ASP A 12 -16.26 3.61 -3.43
C ASP A 12 -15.40 3.69 -4.69
N LEU A 13 -15.91 4.38 -5.70
CA LEU A 13 -15.23 4.47 -7.00
C LEU A 13 -13.81 5.00 -6.82
N LEU A 14 -13.62 5.94 -5.90
CA LEU A 14 -12.32 6.50 -5.58
C LEU A 14 -11.37 5.43 -5.01
N THR A 15 -11.84 4.60 -4.07
CA THR A 15 -11.08 3.48 -3.52
C THR A 15 -10.63 2.53 -4.64
N THR A 16 -11.55 2.17 -5.54
CA THR A 16 -11.21 1.27 -6.66
C THR A 16 -10.20 1.92 -7.62
N LEU A 17 -10.33 3.22 -7.88
CA LEU A 17 -9.38 3.96 -8.71
C LEU A 17 -7.97 4.00 -8.10
N VAL A 18 -7.86 4.20 -6.79
CA VAL A 18 -6.56 4.31 -6.11
C VAL A 18 -5.94 2.93 -5.90
N ASP A 19 -6.71 1.95 -5.43
CA ASP A 19 -6.17 0.68 -4.96
C ASP A 19 -6.01 -0.36 -6.08
N ALA A 20 -6.78 -0.22 -7.17
CA ALA A 20 -6.84 -1.23 -8.22
C ALA A 20 -6.46 -0.68 -9.62
N VAL A 21 -6.76 0.58 -9.93
CA VAL A 21 -6.44 1.17 -11.25
C VAL A 21 -5.06 1.82 -11.25
N LEU A 22 -4.75 2.64 -10.24
CA LEU A 22 -3.47 3.35 -10.14
C LEU A 22 -2.24 2.43 -10.26
N PRO A 23 -2.18 1.24 -9.62
CA PRO A 23 -1.02 0.36 -9.72
C PRO A 23 -0.78 -0.23 -11.11
N LEU A 24 -1.83 -0.28 -11.94
CA LEU A 24 -1.80 -0.89 -13.27
C LEU A 24 -1.42 0.09 -14.38
N LEU A 25 -1.43 1.41 -14.09
CA LEU A 25 -1.17 2.45 -15.08
C LEU A 25 0.01 3.33 -14.69
N ARG A 26 0.71 3.87 -15.69
CA ARG A 26 1.67 4.94 -15.42
C ARG A 26 0.93 6.22 -15.01
N PRO A 27 1.55 7.13 -14.23
CA PRO A 27 0.88 8.34 -13.75
C PRO A 27 0.21 9.18 -14.84
N TYR A 28 0.82 9.26 -16.03
CA TYR A 28 0.24 9.99 -17.16
C TYR A 28 -0.97 9.28 -17.78
N GLU A 29 -0.93 7.94 -17.88
CA GLU A 29 -2.03 7.11 -18.40
C GLU A 29 -3.22 7.15 -17.44
N PHE A 30 -2.94 7.05 -16.14
CA PHE A 30 -3.95 7.21 -15.10
C PHE A 30 -4.62 8.58 -15.18
N SER A 31 -3.83 9.66 -15.32
CA SER A 31 -4.38 11.02 -15.46
C SER A 31 -5.26 11.17 -16.70
N LEU A 32 -4.86 10.56 -17.82
CA LEU A 32 -5.62 10.56 -19.07
C LEU A 32 -6.92 9.76 -18.97
N TYR A 33 -6.87 8.57 -18.36
CA TYR A 33 -8.05 7.77 -18.06
C TYR A 33 -9.02 8.52 -17.13
N MET A 34 -8.52 9.10 -16.04
CA MET A 34 -9.31 9.91 -15.11
C MET A 34 -9.98 11.11 -15.80
N LEU A 35 -9.29 11.75 -16.74
CA LEU A 35 -9.85 12.86 -17.51
C LEU A 35 -11.03 12.42 -18.38
N LEU A 36 -10.87 11.30 -19.08
CA LEU A 36 -11.92 10.73 -19.93
C LEU A 36 -13.10 10.26 -19.07
N LEU A 37 -12.82 9.56 -17.97
CA LEU A 37 -13.84 9.08 -17.03
C LEU A 37 -14.62 10.24 -16.39
N ARG A 38 -13.94 11.30 -15.94
CA ARG A 38 -14.59 12.54 -15.46
C ARG A 38 -15.52 13.14 -16.52
N SER A 39 -15.13 13.08 -17.79
CA SER A 39 -15.93 13.62 -18.89
C SER A 39 -17.22 12.82 -19.15
N THR A 40 -17.31 11.61 -18.60
CA THR A 40 -18.54 10.80 -18.56
C THR A 40 -19.35 10.99 -17.26
N GLY A 41 -18.97 11.94 -16.40
CA GLY A 41 -19.57 12.09 -15.08
C GLY A 41 -19.28 10.91 -14.15
N PHE A 42 -18.17 10.19 -14.36
CA PHE A 42 -17.79 8.99 -13.61
C PHE A 42 -18.77 7.81 -13.73
N GLN A 43 -19.61 7.80 -14.76
CA GLN A 43 -20.55 6.71 -15.03
C GLN A 43 -20.05 5.77 -16.15
N GLY A 44 -18.90 6.09 -16.76
CA GLY A 44 -18.42 5.42 -17.97
C GLY A 44 -19.28 5.79 -19.18
N GLY A 45 -19.05 5.12 -20.30
CA GLY A 45 -19.80 5.35 -21.54
C GLY A 45 -19.08 6.27 -22.53
N GLU A 46 -19.83 6.91 -23.42
CA GLU A 46 -19.23 7.63 -24.55
C GLU A 46 -18.90 9.09 -24.23
N VAL A 47 -17.72 9.52 -24.67
CA VAL A 47 -17.28 10.92 -24.69
C VAL A 47 -16.69 11.26 -26.05
N ARG A 48 -16.94 12.46 -26.56
CA ARG A 48 -16.22 13.01 -27.72
C ARG A 48 -15.31 14.13 -27.29
N ILE A 49 -14.00 13.98 -27.52
CA ILE A 49 -13.02 14.99 -27.12
C ILE A 49 -11.84 15.05 -28.10
N GLY A 50 -11.42 16.26 -28.43
CA GLY A 50 -10.26 16.50 -29.28
C GLY A 50 -8.94 16.47 -28.50
N LYS A 51 -7.85 16.08 -29.18
CA LYS A 51 -6.48 16.03 -28.58
C LYS A 51 -6.03 17.38 -28.04
N ARG A 52 -6.43 18.48 -28.68
CA ARG A 52 -6.18 19.85 -28.20
C ARG A 52 -6.84 20.12 -26.83
N THR A 53 -8.07 19.63 -26.65
CA THR A 53 -8.81 19.76 -25.39
C THR A 53 -8.17 18.91 -24.30
N ILE A 54 -7.81 17.65 -24.61
CA ILE A 54 -7.07 16.76 -23.70
C ILE A 54 -5.77 17.43 -23.23
N ALA A 55 -4.96 17.93 -24.17
CA ALA A 55 -3.69 18.58 -23.86
C ALA A 55 -3.85 19.84 -22.99
N ALA A 56 -4.96 20.58 -23.15
CA ALA A 56 -5.24 21.75 -22.35
C ALA A 56 -5.65 21.39 -20.91
N GLN A 57 -6.40 20.29 -20.73
CA GLN A 57 -6.94 19.89 -19.42
C GLN A 57 -5.94 19.09 -18.56
N LEU A 58 -5.02 18.31 -19.16
CA LEU A 58 -3.98 17.58 -18.43
C LEU A 58 -2.85 18.48 -17.86
N GLY A 59 -2.79 19.75 -18.26
CA GLY A 59 -1.75 20.67 -17.83
C GLY A 59 -0.40 20.50 -18.54
N LYS A 60 0.64 21.19 -18.04
CA LYS A 60 2.01 21.16 -18.59
C LYS A 60 2.88 20.23 -17.74
N GLY A 61 3.69 19.39 -18.38
CA GLY A 61 4.67 18.57 -17.67
C GLY A 61 5.85 19.39 -17.12
N THR A 62 6.59 18.79 -16.17
CA THR A 62 7.72 19.40 -15.43
C THR A 62 8.89 19.85 -16.31
N ARG A 63 9.02 19.31 -17.53
CA ARG A 63 10.12 19.61 -18.48
C ARG A 63 9.70 20.38 -19.73
N SER A 64 8.67 21.24 -19.63
CA SER A 64 8.35 22.24 -20.67
C SER A 64 8.37 21.71 -22.11
N SER A 65 7.41 20.86 -22.44
CA SER A 65 6.80 20.88 -23.77
C SER A 65 5.32 20.59 -23.56
N ARG A 66 4.42 21.30 -24.25
CA ARG A 66 3.03 20.86 -24.36
C ARG A 66 3.08 19.38 -24.71
N GLY A 67 2.35 18.53 -23.99
CA GLY A 67 2.31 17.10 -24.30
C GLY A 67 2.14 16.93 -25.80
N SER A 68 3.15 16.37 -26.47
CA SER A 68 3.12 16.22 -27.93
C SER A 68 1.83 15.49 -28.29
N TYR A 69 1.11 15.94 -29.31
CA TYR A 69 -0.11 15.24 -29.74
C TYR A 69 0.17 13.78 -30.08
N LEU A 70 1.39 13.49 -30.53
CA LEU A 70 1.87 12.13 -30.73
C LEU A 70 1.90 11.36 -29.41
N HIS A 71 2.51 11.94 -28.37
CA HIS A 71 2.54 11.34 -27.03
C HIS A 71 1.13 11.05 -26.50
N ILE A 72 0.19 12.00 -26.60
CA ILE A 72 -1.20 11.78 -26.17
C ILE A 72 -1.83 10.63 -26.98
N THR A 73 -1.56 10.57 -28.28
CA THR A 73 -2.05 9.49 -29.15
C THR A 73 -1.50 8.14 -28.72
N ASP A 74 -0.21 8.04 -28.45
CA ASP A 74 0.44 6.80 -28.00
C ASP A 74 -0.18 6.30 -26.69
N LYS A 75 -0.50 7.22 -25.76
CA LYS A 75 -1.13 6.89 -24.48
C LYS A 75 -2.60 6.49 -24.60
N LEU A 76 -3.35 7.15 -25.49
CA LEU A 76 -4.72 6.74 -25.81
C LEU A 76 -4.74 5.34 -26.44
N ASN A 77 -3.79 5.04 -27.33
CA ASN A 77 -3.68 3.71 -27.94
C ASN A 77 -3.29 2.65 -26.91
N ALA A 78 -2.38 2.96 -25.98
CA ALA A 78 -2.03 2.06 -24.88
C ALA A 78 -3.25 1.75 -24.00
N LEU A 79 -3.96 2.79 -23.53
CA LEU A 79 -5.20 2.62 -22.76
C LEU A 79 -6.27 1.81 -23.52
N ALA A 80 -6.35 1.97 -24.85
CA ALA A 80 -7.28 1.21 -25.66
C ALA A 80 -6.88 -0.27 -25.78
N SER A 81 -5.58 -0.54 -25.99
CA SER A 81 -5.01 -1.88 -26.02
C SER A 81 -5.23 -2.62 -24.70
N ASP A 82 -5.09 -1.91 -23.58
CA ASP A 82 -5.22 -2.46 -22.24
C ASP A 82 -6.67 -2.51 -21.75
N GLY A 83 -7.64 -2.10 -22.59
CA GLY A 83 -9.07 -2.25 -22.33
C GLY A 83 -9.70 -1.20 -21.43
N TYR A 84 -9.02 -0.09 -21.15
CA TYR A 84 -9.56 1.02 -20.35
C TYR A 84 -10.55 1.88 -21.14
N ILE A 85 -10.32 1.98 -22.46
CA ILE A 85 -11.15 2.73 -23.39
C ILE A 85 -11.32 1.97 -24.71
N ALA A 86 -12.32 2.33 -25.52
CA ALA A 86 -12.39 1.96 -26.91
C ALA A 86 -12.43 3.20 -27.80
N VAL A 87 -11.63 3.23 -28.85
CA VAL A 87 -11.54 4.36 -29.78
C VAL A 87 -12.59 4.20 -30.88
N GLY A 88 -13.43 5.21 -31.04
CA GLY A 88 -14.45 5.31 -32.08
C GLY A 88 -14.04 6.20 -33.25
N ASP A 89 -15.04 6.76 -33.92
CA ASP A 89 -14.85 7.63 -35.07
C ASP A 89 -14.24 8.99 -34.68
N THR A 90 -13.53 9.60 -35.63
CA THR A 90 -12.94 10.93 -35.47
C THR A 90 -13.60 11.91 -36.43
N THR A 91 -14.10 13.02 -35.88
CA THR A 91 -14.70 14.13 -36.63
C THR A 91 -13.99 15.44 -36.29
N ARG A 92 -14.44 16.55 -36.89
CA ARG A 92 -13.95 17.91 -36.55
C ARG A 92 -14.19 18.29 -35.08
N GLU A 93 -15.15 17.67 -34.41
CA GLU A 93 -15.48 17.92 -33.00
C GLU A 93 -14.58 17.12 -32.04
N GLY A 94 -13.88 16.12 -32.56
CA GLY A 94 -12.98 15.27 -31.80
C GLY A 94 -13.19 13.79 -32.09
N THR A 95 -12.45 12.98 -31.35
CA THR A 95 -12.54 11.52 -31.41
C THR A 95 -13.52 11.04 -30.35
N ARG A 96 -14.39 10.11 -30.73
CA ARG A 96 -15.26 9.41 -29.79
C ARG A 96 -14.46 8.35 -29.04
N TYR A 97 -14.58 8.31 -27.72
CA TYR A 97 -14.03 7.26 -26.87
C TYR A 97 -15.16 6.68 -26.04
N ARG A 98 -15.24 5.36 -25.95
CA ARG A 98 -16.03 4.69 -24.91
C ARG A 98 -15.10 4.42 -23.73
N VAL A 99 -15.43 4.94 -22.56
CA VAL A 99 -14.64 4.78 -21.33
C VAL A 99 -15.29 3.71 -20.48
N LEU A 100 -14.50 2.74 -20.02
CA LEU A 100 -14.99 1.70 -19.13
C LEU A 100 -14.88 2.17 -17.67
N LEU A 101 -15.80 1.71 -16.83
CA LEU A 101 -15.66 1.85 -15.38
C LEU A 101 -14.62 0.86 -14.85
N PRO A 102 -13.97 1.13 -13.70
CA PRO A 102 -12.95 0.23 -13.14
C PRO A 102 -13.37 -1.24 -13.03
N ASP A 103 -14.60 -1.49 -12.58
CA ASP A 103 -15.20 -2.83 -12.44
C ASP A 103 -15.45 -3.54 -13.77
N GLN A 104 -15.41 -2.83 -14.89
CA GLN A 104 -15.57 -3.37 -16.25
C GLN A 104 -14.23 -3.72 -16.90
N ILE A 105 -13.10 -3.26 -16.34
CA ILE A 105 -11.78 -3.43 -16.93
C ILE A 105 -11.22 -4.81 -16.56
N PRO A 106 -10.83 -5.66 -17.53
CA PRO A 106 -10.43 -7.04 -17.25
C PRO A 106 -9.30 -7.18 -16.21
N ALA A 107 -8.22 -6.42 -16.36
CA ALA A 107 -7.07 -6.47 -15.46
C ALA A 107 -7.44 -6.03 -14.03
N VAL A 108 -8.33 -5.03 -13.90
CA VAL A 108 -8.82 -4.56 -12.60
C VAL A 108 -9.69 -5.62 -11.96
N ARG A 109 -10.61 -6.24 -12.71
CA ARG A 109 -11.45 -7.33 -12.21
C ARG A 109 -10.63 -8.52 -11.72
N GLU A 110 -9.60 -8.90 -12.48
CA GLU A 110 -8.69 -9.98 -12.11
C GLU A 110 -7.93 -9.64 -10.81
N LEU A 111 -7.41 -8.42 -10.70
CA LEU A 111 -6.74 -7.94 -9.50
C LEU A 111 -7.70 -7.90 -8.29
N LEU A 112 -8.92 -7.40 -8.47
CA LEU A 112 -9.93 -7.39 -7.41
C LEU A 112 -10.34 -8.80 -6.98
N ALA A 113 -10.48 -9.73 -7.93
CA ALA A 113 -10.77 -11.13 -7.63
C ALA A 113 -9.62 -11.81 -6.89
N ALA A 114 -8.37 -11.53 -7.27
CA ALA A 114 -7.18 -12.02 -6.57
C ALA A 114 -7.07 -11.45 -5.15
N GLN A 115 -7.46 -10.19 -4.94
CA GLN A 115 -7.53 -9.57 -3.61
C GLN A 115 -8.70 -10.07 -2.76
N ALA A 116 -9.81 -10.45 -3.38
CA ALA A 116 -11.01 -10.97 -2.71
C ALA A 116 -10.91 -12.48 -2.42
N ALA A 117 -10.01 -13.20 -3.09
CA ALA A 117 -9.63 -14.54 -2.66
C ALA A 117 -9.13 -14.45 -1.21
N PRO A 118 -9.51 -15.37 -0.31
CA PRO A 118 -9.02 -15.37 1.05
C PRO A 118 -7.51 -15.53 1.00
N SER A 119 -6.80 -14.41 1.08
CA SER A 119 -5.40 -14.44 1.42
C SER A 119 -5.38 -14.81 2.89
N HIS A 120 -4.85 -15.99 3.20
CA HIS A 120 -4.07 -16.11 4.42
C HIS A 120 -2.79 -15.31 4.17
N GLY A 121 -2.92 -13.99 4.00
CA GLY A 121 -1.77 -13.10 4.02
C GLY A 121 -1.06 -13.36 5.34
N GLU A 122 0.27 -13.48 5.30
CA GLU A 122 1.04 -13.64 6.52
C GLU A 122 0.56 -12.58 7.53
N PRO A 123 0.12 -12.98 8.73
CA PRO A 123 -0.43 -12.05 9.70
C PRO A 123 0.56 -10.92 9.97
N ASP A 124 0.11 -9.67 9.80
CA ASP A 124 0.94 -8.49 10.01
C ASP A 124 0.94 -8.11 11.50
N TYR A 125 1.77 -8.79 12.28
CA TYR A 125 1.93 -8.56 13.72
C TYR A 125 2.43 -7.15 14.07
N PHE A 126 2.94 -6.37 13.11
CA PHE A 126 3.47 -5.03 13.38
C PHE A 126 2.39 -3.96 13.28
N ASN A 127 1.52 -4.05 12.27
CA ASN A 127 0.49 -3.05 12.01
C ASN A 127 -0.88 -3.45 12.57
N ASP A 128 -1.19 -4.75 12.68
CA ASP A 128 -2.41 -5.21 13.33
C ASP A 128 -2.26 -5.12 14.86
N THR A 129 -3.05 -4.24 15.47
CA THR A 129 -2.97 -4.02 16.92
C THR A 129 -3.44 -5.23 17.73
N ALA A 130 -4.41 -6.00 17.24
CA ALA A 130 -4.90 -7.18 17.94
C ALA A 130 -3.82 -8.28 17.94
N LEU A 131 -3.28 -8.60 16.76
CA LEU A 131 -2.23 -9.61 16.62
C LEU A 131 -0.94 -9.20 17.36
N ARG A 132 -0.59 -7.91 17.33
CA ARG A 132 0.53 -7.37 18.11
C ARG A 132 0.32 -7.58 19.61
N SER A 133 -0.89 -7.29 20.10
CA SER A 133 -1.25 -7.48 21.50
C SER A 133 -1.24 -8.95 21.90
N GLU A 134 -1.66 -9.88 21.04
CA GLU A 134 -1.58 -11.32 21.29
C GLU A 134 -0.14 -11.79 21.56
N LEU A 135 0.84 -11.31 20.78
CA LEU A 135 2.25 -11.61 21.03
C LEU A 135 2.77 -10.98 22.33
N MET A 136 2.29 -9.78 22.68
CA MET A 136 2.64 -9.12 23.94
C MET A 136 2.04 -9.83 25.16
N ASP A 137 0.81 -10.32 25.04
CA ASP A 137 0.15 -11.13 26.06
C ASP A 137 0.86 -12.48 26.24
N ARG A 138 1.25 -13.15 25.13
CA ARG A 138 2.06 -14.37 25.15
C ARG A 138 3.36 -14.17 25.93
N ASP A 139 4.02 -13.03 25.73
CA ASP A 139 5.28 -12.70 26.39
C ASP A 139 5.09 -12.08 27.80
N GLY A 140 3.84 -11.98 28.27
CA GLY A 140 3.49 -11.48 29.60
C GLY A 140 3.83 -10.01 29.82
N TRP A 141 3.78 -9.19 28.76
CA TRP A 141 4.12 -7.76 28.78
C TRP A 141 5.49 -7.47 29.40
N LYS A 142 6.48 -8.31 29.12
CA LYS A 142 7.87 -8.12 29.56
C LYS A 142 8.81 -8.06 28.39
N CYS A 143 9.80 -7.18 28.48
CA CYS A 143 10.87 -7.12 27.51
C CYS A 143 11.68 -8.43 27.57
N HIS A 144 11.80 -9.12 26.44
CA HIS A 144 12.58 -10.36 26.30
C HIS A 144 14.04 -10.17 26.73
N TYR A 145 14.62 -8.99 26.49
CA TYR A 145 16.04 -8.74 26.73
C TYR A 145 16.37 -8.31 28.16
N CYS A 146 15.57 -7.42 28.75
CA CYS A 146 15.86 -6.91 30.09
C CYS A 146 14.96 -7.46 31.20
N GLY A 147 13.84 -8.08 30.85
CA GLY A 147 12.86 -8.60 31.81
C GLY A 147 11.96 -7.53 32.45
N ASP A 148 12.20 -6.24 32.18
CA ASP A 148 11.36 -5.17 32.71
C ASP A 148 9.96 -5.23 32.10
N ALA A 149 8.95 -4.88 32.90
CA ALA A 149 7.59 -4.74 32.42
C ALA A 149 7.49 -3.61 31.38
N VAL A 150 6.74 -3.86 30.32
CA VAL A 150 6.43 -2.90 29.26
C VAL A 150 4.94 -2.58 29.26
N THR A 151 4.58 -1.43 28.71
CA THR A 151 3.20 -0.99 28.51
C THR A 151 2.93 -0.88 27.01
N ALA A 152 1.65 -0.81 26.61
CA ALA A 152 1.28 -0.57 25.21
C ALA A 152 1.95 0.66 24.57
N ALA A 153 2.38 1.64 25.39
CA ALA A 153 3.07 2.85 24.91
C ALA A 153 4.57 2.66 24.64
N ASN A 154 5.24 1.68 25.26
CA ASN A 154 6.69 1.49 25.15
C ASN A 154 7.11 0.10 24.65
N ALA A 155 6.16 -0.82 24.51
CA ALA A 155 6.37 -2.15 23.96
C ALA A 155 6.49 -2.08 22.43
N THR A 156 7.48 -2.81 21.92
CA THR A 156 7.73 -3.00 20.50
C THR A 156 7.88 -4.49 20.22
N LEU A 157 7.66 -4.92 18.99
CA LEU A 157 8.10 -6.24 18.54
C LEU A 157 9.50 -6.11 17.97
N ASP A 158 10.34 -7.10 18.24
CA ASP A 158 11.67 -7.23 17.65
C ASP A 158 11.84 -8.65 17.10
N HIS A 159 12.63 -8.77 16.05
CA HIS A 159 12.98 -10.06 15.46
C HIS A 159 14.16 -10.67 16.22
N ILE A 160 14.06 -11.92 16.67
CA ILE A 160 15.18 -12.65 17.29
C ILE A 160 16.34 -12.72 16.30
N ILE A 161 16.06 -13.20 15.09
CA ILE A 161 16.96 -13.12 13.93
C ILE A 161 16.57 -11.88 13.14
N PRO A 162 17.45 -10.86 13.00
CA PRO A 162 17.12 -9.65 12.26
C PRO A 162 16.71 -9.94 10.81
N GLN A 163 15.79 -9.15 10.26
CA GLN A 163 15.39 -9.25 8.85
C GLN A 163 16.58 -9.08 7.89
N SER A 164 17.55 -8.22 8.24
CA SER A 164 18.80 -8.05 7.48
C SER A 164 19.65 -9.32 7.39
N ARG A 165 19.38 -10.31 8.23
CA ARG A 165 20.01 -11.64 8.26
C ARG A 165 19.04 -12.76 7.88
N GLY A 166 17.91 -12.43 7.27
CA GLY A 166 16.94 -13.41 6.77
C GLY A 166 15.91 -13.90 7.79
N GLY A 167 15.73 -13.20 8.92
CA GLY A 167 14.66 -13.52 9.85
C GLY A 167 13.26 -13.25 9.26
N THR A 168 12.32 -14.15 9.56
CA THR A 168 10.93 -14.09 9.10
C THR A 168 10.05 -13.26 10.05
N ASN A 169 8.84 -12.92 9.62
CA ASN A 169 7.81 -12.30 10.47
C ASN A 169 6.96 -13.35 11.21
N ASP A 170 7.40 -14.60 11.25
CA ASP A 170 6.70 -15.66 11.96
C ASP A 170 6.69 -15.37 13.47
N PRO A 171 5.61 -15.67 14.20
CA PRO A 171 5.51 -15.49 15.65
C PRO A 171 6.68 -16.04 16.45
N GLU A 172 7.29 -17.13 15.98
CA GLU A 172 8.42 -17.81 16.61
C GLU A 172 9.70 -16.99 16.53
N ASN A 173 9.83 -16.10 15.52
CA ASN A 173 10.96 -15.19 15.39
C ASN A 173 10.67 -13.80 16.00
N LEU A 174 9.46 -13.56 16.51
CA LEU A 174 9.06 -12.27 17.09
C LEU A 174 9.00 -12.33 18.61
N VAL A 175 9.53 -11.29 19.26
CA VAL A 175 9.49 -11.13 20.72
C VAL A 175 9.12 -9.71 21.13
N THR A 176 8.51 -9.59 22.29
CA THR A 176 8.24 -8.31 22.94
C THR A 176 9.53 -7.71 23.47
N ALA A 177 9.83 -6.47 23.10
CA ALA A 177 11.00 -5.73 23.55
C ALA A 177 10.63 -4.30 23.94
N CYS A 178 11.30 -3.74 24.96
CA CYS A 178 11.21 -2.31 25.22
C CYS A 178 11.98 -1.52 24.15
N LEU A 179 11.51 -0.30 23.86
CA LEU A 179 12.12 0.56 22.83
C LEU A 179 13.64 0.69 22.96
N THR A 180 14.16 0.81 24.19
CA THR A 180 15.60 0.99 24.41
C THR A 180 16.40 -0.27 24.08
N CYS A 181 15.94 -1.45 24.49
CA CYS A 181 16.65 -2.69 24.20
C CYS A 181 16.58 -3.04 22.70
N ASN A 182 15.41 -2.85 22.09
CA ASN A 182 15.23 -3.01 20.65
C ASN A 182 16.16 -2.06 19.86
N SER A 183 16.22 -0.78 20.26
CA SER A 183 17.12 0.20 19.66
C SER A 183 18.60 -0.16 19.79
N ILE A 184 19.02 -0.69 20.94
CA ILE A 184 20.40 -1.17 21.15
C ILE A 184 20.67 -2.40 20.27
N LYS A 185 19.77 -3.38 20.21
CA LYS A 185 19.95 -4.57 19.38
C LYS A 185 20.01 -4.20 17.91
N SER A 186 19.02 -3.46 17.43
CA SER A 186 18.91 -3.03 16.03
C SER A 186 19.05 -4.24 15.08
N GLY A 187 19.80 -4.09 13.98
CA GLY A 187 20.06 -5.16 13.02
C GLY A 187 21.09 -6.22 13.45
N ARG A 188 21.44 -6.31 14.73
CA ARG A 188 22.39 -7.28 15.29
C ARG A 188 21.67 -8.48 15.90
N THR A 189 22.35 -9.60 16.06
CA THR A 189 21.80 -10.72 16.86
C THR A 189 21.85 -10.37 18.34
N TYR A 190 21.12 -11.14 19.16
CA TYR A 190 21.13 -10.93 20.60
C TYR A 190 22.53 -11.05 21.19
N GLU A 191 23.31 -12.04 20.75
CA GLU A 191 24.67 -12.31 21.24
C GLU A 191 25.61 -11.12 20.99
N GLU A 192 25.48 -10.47 19.83
CA GLU A 192 26.27 -9.30 19.46
C GLU A 192 25.87 -8.05 20.25
N ALA A 193 24.59 -7.93 20.63
CA ALA A 193 24.05 -6.77 21.34
C ALA A 193 24.04 -6.92 22.87
N ALA A 194 24.16 -8.14 23.39
CA ALA A 194 24.03 -8.44 24.81
C ALA A 194 24.95 -7.60 25.72
N PRO A 195 26.24 -7.37 25.40
CA PRO A 195 27.10 -6.52 26.23
C PRO A 195 26.59 -5.09 26.38
N ASP A 196 26.10 -4.50 25.28
CA ASP A 196 25.58 -3.13 25.27
C ASP A 196 24.25 -3.02 26.02
N ILE A 197 23.37 -4.02 25.86
CA ILE A 197 22.12 -4.12 26.60
C ILE A 197 22.41 -4.23 28.09
N LEU A 198 23.34 -5.09 28.50
CA LEU A 198 23.72 -5.27 29.89
C LEU A 198 24.29 -3.97 30.48
N ALA A 199 25.19 -3.30 29.74
CA ALA A 199 25.74 -2.02 30.16
C ALA A 199 24.65 -0.95 30.34
N ALA A 200 23.65 -0.92 29.46
CA ALA A 200 22.50 -0.02 29.58
C ALA A 200 21.65 -0.33 30.82
N LEU A 201 21.45 -1.61 31.16
CA LEU A 201 20.69 -2.01 32.34
C LEU A 201 21.39 -1.64 33.64
N VAL A 202 22.70 -1.84 33.72
CA VAL A 202 23.49 -1.44 34.89
C VAL A 202 23.38 0.06 35.13
N ARG A 203 23.52 0.88 34.07
CA ARG A 203 23.35 2.34 34.15
C ARG A 203 21.97 2.73 34.65
N ARG A 204 20.90 2.12 34.12
CA ARG A 204 19.51 2.41 34.54
C ARG A 204 19.28 2.10 36.02
N LYS A 205 19.75 0.94 36.50
CA LYS A 205 19.61 0.55 37.92
C LYS A 205 20.34 1.51 38.86
N ALA A 206 21.54 1.96 38.47
CA ALA A 206 22.29 2.95 39.25
C ALA A 206 21.55 4.30 39.36
N THR A 207 20.89 4.74 38.29
CA THR A 207 20.09 5.98 38.31
C THR A 207 18.85 5.87 39.21
N VAL A 208 18.18 4.71 39.23
CA VAL A 208 16.98 4.49 40.06
C VAL A 208 17.32 4.35 41.55
N GLN A 209 18.50 3.81 41.90
CA GLN A 209 18.92 3.64 43.30
C GLN A 209 19.53 4.90 43.93
N GLY A 210 19.84 5.92 43.13
CA GLY A 210 20.38 7.21 43.60
C GLY A 210 19.33 8.33 43.71
N ALA A 211 18.05 8.02 43.52
CA ALA A 211 16.92 8.95 43.59
C ALA A 211 16.10 8.75 44.88
#